data_AF-A0A6I6GL16-F1
#
_entry.id   AF-A0A6I6GL16-F1
#
_cell.length_a   1.000
_cell.length_b   1.000
_cell.length_c   1.000
_cell.angle_alpha   90.00
_cell.angle_beta   90.00
_cell.angle_gamma   90.00
#
_symmetry.space_group_name_H-M   'P 1'
#
loop_
_entity.id
_entity.type
_entity.pdbx_description
1 polymer ?
#
loop_
_entity_poly.entity_id
_entity_poly.type
_entity_poly.pdbx_seq_one_letter_code
_entity_poly.pdbx_strand_id
1 'polypeptide(L)'
;MMFYTVLRLLMVVALTLIVIGIGRLAGVDVPVLVAAIISVVIALPLSMVLFTRLRAEINSDISAVDANRRVKRDDLRRRMDEA
;
A
#
# COMPACT_ATOMS: atom_id res chain seq x y z
N MET A 1 -3.65 -1.46 8.35
CA MET A 1 -2.52 -2.22 7.76
C MET A 1 -2.93 -3.43 6.92
N MET A 2 -3.82 -4.31 7.39
CA MET A 2 -4.18 -5.52 6.64
C MET A 2 -4.74 -5.24 5.23
N PHE A 3 -5.58 -4.21 5.07
CA PHE A 3 -6.12 -3.79 3.78
C PHE A 3 -5.04 -3.42 2.75
N TYR A 4 -4.00 -2.70 3.17
CA TYR A 4 -2.89 -2.31 2.31
C TYR A 4 -2.10 -3.52 1.80
N THR A 5 -1.86 -4.50 2.68
CA THR A 5 -1.18 -5.76 2.33
C THR A 5 -1.99 -6.58 1.34
N VAL A 6 -3.31 -6.70 1.53
CA VAL A 6 -4.20 -7.42 0.61
C VAL A 6 -4.21 -6.77 -0.77
N LEU A 7 -4.33 -5.44 -0.82
CA LEU A 7 -4.34 -4.70 -2.08
C LEU A 7 -3.01 -4.84 -2.84
N ARG A 8 -1.90 -4.83 -2.10
CA ARG A 8 -0.56 -5.06 -2.66
C ARG A 8 -0.45 -6.47 -3.26
N LEU A 9 -0.98 -7.50 -2.56
CA LEU A 9 -0.97 -8.87 -3.06
C LEU A 9 -1.82 -9.02 -4.34
N LEU A 10 -3.01 -8.42 -4.35
CA LEU A 10 -3.90 -8.38 -5.50
C LEU A 10 -3.25 -7.73 -6.72
N MET A 11 -2.53 -6.63 -6.52
CA MET A 11 -1.81 -5.95 -7.59
C MET A 11 -0.76 -6.86 -8.24
N VAL A 12 0.02 -7.59 -7.43
CA VAL A 12 1.03 -8.54 -7.94
C VAL A 12 0.37 -9.66 -8.75
N VAL A 13 -0.75 -10.20 -8.26
CA VAL A 13 -1.51 -11.23 -8.99
C VAL A 13 -2.04 -10.69 -10.33
N ALA A 14 -2.63 -9.50 -10.34
CA ALA A 14 -3.14 -8.87 -11.55
C ALA A 14 -2.04 -8.62 -12.59
N LEU A 15 -0.89 -8.08 -12.16
CA LEU A 15 0.28 -7.90 -13.03
C LEU A 15 0.78 -9.21 -13.62
N THR A 16 0.84 -10.27 -12.81
CA THR A 16 1.26 -11.60 -13.28
C THR A 16 0.32 -12.13 -14.36
N LEU A 17 -0.99 -11.97 -14.18
CA LEU A 17 -1.99 -12.36 -15.18
C LEU A 17 -1.88 -11.53 -16.46
N ILE A 18 -1.60 -10.23 -16.36
CA ILE A 18 -1.37 -9.34 -17.51
C ILE A 18 -0.15 -9.80 -18.30
N VAL A 19 0.97 -10.08 -17.64
CA VAL A 19 2.20 -10.54 -18.32
C VAL A 19 1.97 -11.87 -19.04
N ILE A 20 1.31 -12.84 -18.39
CA ILE A 20 0.95 -14.13 -19.01
C ILE A 20 -0.01 -13.93 -20.19
N GLY A 21 -1.01 -13.05 -20.03
CA GLY A 21 -1.98 -12.74 -21.07
C GLY A 21 -1.35 -12.10 -22.30
N ILE A 22 -0.44 -11.14 -22.11
CA ILE A 22 0.33 -10.51 -23.19
C ILE A 22 1.21 -11.55 -23.90
N GLY A 23 1.88 -12.44 -23.16
CA GLY A 23 2.68 -13.52 -23.74
C GLY A 23 1.85 -14.43 -24.64
N ARG A 24 0.67 -14.86 -24.17
CA ARG A 24 -0.27 -15.66 -24.97
C ARG A 24 -0.76 -14.94 -26.22
N LEU A 25 -1.07 -13.63 -26.12
CA LEU A 25 -1.45 -12.83 -27.29
C LEU A 25 -0.32 -12.72 -28.31
N ALA A 26 0.93 -12.70 -27.85
CA ALA A 26 2.10 -12.66 -28.72
C ALA A 26 2.48 -14.03 -29.32
N GLY A 27 1.76 -15.11 -28.98
CA GLY A 27 2.08 -16.47 -29.42
C GLY A 27 3.33 -17.05 -28.76
N VAL A 28 3.76 -16.47 -27.63
CA VAL A 28 4.95 -16.90 -26.89
C VAL A 28 4.51 -17.53 -25.57
N ASP A 29 4.84 -18.81 -25.38
CA ASP A 29 4.66 -19.48 -24.09
C ASP A 29 5.76 -19.05 -23.13
N VAL A 30 5.46 -18.00 -22.35
CA VAL A 30 6.35 -17.51 -21.29
C VAL A 30 6.21 -18.42 -20.06
N PRO A 31 7.30 -19.03 -19.56
CA PRO A 31 7.25 -19.82 -18.34
C PRO A 31 6.73 -18.99 -17.17
N VAL A 32 5.82 -19.55 -16.38
CA VAL A 32 5.17 -18.85 -15.26
C VAL A 32 6.18 -18.24 -14.29
N LEU A 33 7.28 -18.95 -14.01
CA LEU A 33 8.34 -18.46 -13.13
C LEU A 33 9.01 -17.19 -13.68
N VAL A 34 9.26 -17.13 -14.98
CA VAL A 34 9.86 -15.96 -15.64
C VAL A 34 8.90 -14.78 -15.61
N ALA A 35 7.62 -15.01 -15.92
CA ALA A 35 6.58 -13.99 -15.84
C ALA A 35 6.43 -13.43 -14.42
N ALA A 36 6.52 -14.29 -13.40
CA ALA A 36 6.45 -13.89 -11.99
C ALA A 36 7.63 -13.00 -11.59
N ILE A 37 8.86 -13.33 -11.99
CA ILE A 37 10.05 -12.53 -11.68
C ILE A 37 9.94 -11.13 -12.30
N ILE A 38 9.59 -11.04 -13.59
CA ILE A 38 9.40 -9.75 -14.28
C ILE A 38 8.29 -8.94 -13.62
N SER A 39 7.17 -9.59 -13.29
CA SER A 39 6.03 -8.94 -12.63
C SER A 39 6.41 -8.36 -11.27
N VAL A 40 7.26 -9.05 -10.48
CA VAL A 40 7.76 -8.52 -9.21
C VAL A 40 8.57 -7.26 -9.42
N VAL A 41 9.48 -7.24 -10.39
CA VAL A 41 10.31 -6.06 -10.69
C VAL A 41 9.44 -4.87 -11.08
N ILE A 42 8.42 -5.07 -11.92
CA ILE A 42 7.49 -4.01 -12.35
C ILE A 42 6.54 -3.60 -11.22
N ALA A 43 6.11 -4.54 -10.38
CA ALA A 43 5.22 -4.27 -9.25
C ALA A 43 5.84 -3.31 -8.22
N LEU A 44 7.16 -3.32 -8.04
CA LEU A 44 7.83 -2.42 -7.10
C LEU A 44 7.55 -0.94 -7.41
N PRO A 45 7.93 -0.37 -8.57
CA PRO A 45 7.63 1.02 -8.90
C PRO A 45 6.13 1.26 -9.09
N LEU A 46 5.40 0.29 -9.66
CA LEU A 46 3.99 0.48 -9.98
C LEU A 46 3.10 0.55 -8.73
N SER A 47 3.45 -0.21 -7.68
CA SER A 47 2.78 -0.11 -6.37
C SER A 47 2.99 1.24 -5.69
N MET A 48 4.12 1.91 -5.97
CA MET A 48 4.32 3.27 -5.51
C MET A 48 3.37 4.19 -6.26
N VAL A 49 3.34 4.18 -7.58
CA VAL A 49 2.52 5.12 -8.36
C VAL A 49 1.01 4.92 -8.11
N LEU A 50 0.49 3.70 -8.29
CA LEU A 50 -0.95 3.42 -8.25
C LEU A 50 -1.58 3.63 -6.85
N PHE A 51 -0.82 3.35 -5.78
CA PHE A 51 -1.34 3.45 -4.41
C PHE A 51 -0.92 4.72 -3.68
N THR A 52 -0.42 5.74 -4.40
CA THR A 52 -0.03 7.01 -3.79
C THR A 52 -1.19 7.69 -3.06
N ARG A 53 -2.38 7.72 -3.68
CA ARG A 53 -3.58 8.31 -3.05
C ARG A 53 -4.03 7.55 -1.81
N LEU A 54 -4.04 6.22 -1.86
CA LEU A 54 -4.48 5.39 -0.75
C LEU A 54 -3.57 5.51 0.48
N ARG A 55 -2.26 5.70 0.26
CA ARG A 55 -1.31 5.98 1.36
C ARG A 55 -1.52 7.35 1.96
N ALA A 56 -1.82 8.37 1.14
CA ALA A 56 -2.05 9.73 1.61
C ALA A 56 -3.29 9.82 2.51
N GLU A 57 -4.36 9.14 2.13
CA GLU A 57 -5.63 9.13 2.86
C GLU A 57 -5.48 8.47 4.24
N ILE A 58 -4.86 7.28 4.30
CA ILE A 58 -4.59 6.56 5.56
C ILE A 58 -3.65 7.36 6.49
N ASN A 59 -2.62 8.02 5.96
CA ASN A 59 -1.72 8.84 6.77
C ASN A 59 -2.40 10.11 7.31
N SER A 60 -3.39 10.65 6.60
CA SER A 60 -4.17 11.79 7.07
C SER A 60 -5.05 11.41 8.27
N ASP A 61 -5.67 10.23 8.24
CA ASP A 61 -6.44 9.69 9.37
C ASP A 61 -5.57 9.47 10.61
N ILE A 62 -4.33 9.01 10.42
CA ILE A 62 -3.37 8.86 11.53
C ILE A 62 -3.05 10.22 12.16
N SER A 63 -2.85 11.26 11.34
CA SER A 63 -2.56 12.63 11.83
C SER A 63 -3.72 13.21 12.65
N ALA A 64 -4.97 12.94 12.23
CA ALA A 64 -6.16 13.36 12.96
C ALA A 64 -6.28 12.68 14.34
N VAL A 65 -5.95 11.40 14.43
CA VAL A 65 -5.93 10.65 15.70
C VAL A 65 -4.78 11.10 16.62
N ASP A 66 -3.60 11.40 16.06
CA ASP A 66 -2.45 11.88 16.82
C ASP A 66 -2.65 13.30 17.39
N ALA A 67 -3.36 14.16 16.67
CA ALA A 67 -3.73 15.49 17.16
C ALA A 67 -4.59 15.40 18.44
N ASN A 68 -5.56 14.47 18.47
CA ASN A 68 -6.45 14.28 19.61
C ASN A 68 -5.71 13.71 20.84
N ARG A 69 -4.67 12.89 20.64
CA ARG A 69 -3.81 12.37 21.72
C ARG A 69 -2.97 13.45 22.39
N ARG A 70 -2.53 14.48 21.66
CA ARG A 70 -1.75 15.60 22.21
C ARG A 70 -2.62 16.49 23.10
N VAL A 71 -3.84 16.79 22.67
CA VAL A 71 -4.79 17.61 23.43
C VAL A 71 -5.11 17.00 24.80
N LYS A 72 -5.34 15.68 24.86
CA LYS A 72 -5.58 14.98 26.13
C LYS A 72 -4.39 14.99 27.09
N ARG A 73 -3.15 15.00 26.57
CA ARG A 73 -1.94 15.09 27.41
C ARG A 73 -1.75 16.48 28.00
N ASP A 74 -2.04 17.53 27.22
CA ASP A 74 -1.90 18.90 27.69
C ASP A 74 -2.98 19.27 28.71
N ASP A 75 -4.18 18.71 28.58
CA ASP A 75 -5.25 18.87 29.57
C ASP A 75 -4.91 18.21 30.92
N LEU A 76 -4.35 16.99 30.89
CA LEU A 76 -3.90 16.32 32.12
C LEU A 76 -2.76 17.08 32.82
N ARG A 77 -1.84 17.69 32.07
CA ARG A 77 -0.75 18.49 32.64
C ARG A 77 -1.27 19.74 33.35
N ARG A 78 -2.18 20.47 32.72
CA ARG A 78 -2.83 21.64 33.34
C ARG A 78 -3.52 21.28 34.66
N ARG A 79 -4.21 20.14 34.70
CA ARG A 79 -4.89 19.64 35.90
C ARG A 79 -3.96 19.20 37.03
N MET A 80 -2.72 18.82 36.72
CA MET A 80 -1.73 18.45 37.73
C MET A 80 -0.95 19.66 38.26
N ASP A 81 -0.83 20.72 37.48
CA ASP A 81 -0.20 21.97 37.90
C ASP A 81 -1.16 22.87 38.72
N GLU A 82 -2.48 22.64 38.64
CA GLU A 82 -3.52 23.35 39.40
C GLU A 82 -3.91 22.69 40.74
N ALA A 83 -3.37 21.51 41.08
CA ALA A 83 -3.68 20.75 42.30
C ALA A 83 -2.52 20.73 43.30
#